data_AF-A0A524E828-F1
#
_entry.id   AF-A0A524E828-F1
#
_cell.length_a   1.000
_cell.length_b   1.000
_cell.length_c   1.000
_cell.angle_alpha   90.00
_cell.angle_beta   90.00
_cell.angle_gamma   90.00
#
_symmetry.space_group_name_H-M   'P 1'
#
loop_
_entity.id
_entity.type
_entity.pdbx_description
1 polymer ?
#
loop_
_entity_poly.entity_id
_entity_poly.type
_entity_poly.pdbx_seq_one_letter_code
_entity_poly.pdbx_strand_id
1 'polypeptide(L)'
;MNVATPLLVESEDGRMRLVRGCPCYMEFGKECVCTNGDTIRPVRSIEVDPSLVINSYSLRDILEEDEGNRETCYLLIHLEKSENTVHCVSQSSIITINNTPVKATDIEQGLEFLARTEPTEDGILCSSCLYKYLKTTSSNFSSIISDEEKTEALCGYVKRFSTMMASGGTSINSFPEKPSTDQIEQRIKTLRTEKREISARALSTDQEDLVLGALSNVVRLESVFYYHVLELWQRSNHDDMMDGLCVLNSITESLMSTADEVYRKFSETVQNNSDKSVDRLLSLKMTEAQRNAQQLRGLSSMLSRAGFSAASKRPIMQSKRGL
;
A
#
# COMPACT_ATOMS: atom_id res chain seq x y z
N MET A 1 -27.80 9.33 20.00
CA MET A 1 -26.60 9.66 19.21
C MET A 1 -25.93 8.35 18.89
N ASN A 2 -25.82 8.03 17.60
CA ASN A 2 -25.34 6.73 17.14
C ASN A 2 -23.85 6.62 17.46
N VAL A 3 -23.50 5.62 18.25
CA VAL A 3 -22.12 5.33 18.63
C VAL A 3 -21.36 4.89 17.38
N ALA A 4 -20.17 5.48 17.21
CA ALA A 4 -19.25 5.17 16.14
C ALA A 4 -19.04 3.65 16.01
N THR A 5 -19.19 3.11 14.81
CA THR A 5 -18.63 1.78 14.52
C THR A 5 -17.14 2.01 14.27
N PRO A 6 -16.22 1.60 15.17
CA PRO A 6 -14.80 1.61 14.85
C PRO A 6 -14.58 0.74 13.62
N LEU A 7 -13.68 1.17 12.72
CA LEU A 7 -13.15 0.25 11.72
C LEU A 7 -12.31 -0.79 12.45
N LEU A 8 -12.89 -1.97 12.62
CA LEU A 8 -12.21 -3.16 13.11
C LEU A 8 -11.64 -3.88 11.89
N VAL A 9 -10.32 -4.01 11.85
CA VAL A 9 -9.66 -4.87 10.88
C VAL A 9 -9.42 -6.20 11.59
N GLU A 10 -9.96 -7.29 11.03
CA GLU A 10 -9.72 -8.65 11.51
C GLU A 10 -8.32 -9.07 11.08
N SER A 11 -7.47 -9.40 12.05
CA SER A 11 -6.13 -9.93 11.80
C SER A 11 -6.19 -11.41 11.40
N GLU A 12 -5.12 -11.94 10.80
CA GLU A 12 -4.98 -13.37 10.47
C GLU A 12 -5.12 -14.29 11.70
N ASP A 13 -4.95 -13.77 12.92
CA ASP A 13 -5.15 -14.48 14.19
C ASP A 13 -6.60 -14.40 14.74
N GLY A 14 -7.53 -13.79 13.99
CA GLY A 14 -8.94 -13.64 14.37
C GLY A 14 -9.20 -12.57 15.44
N ARG A 15 -8.20 -11.75 15.81
CA ARG A 15 -8.38 -10.64 16.75
C ARG A 15 -8.84 -9.38 16.02
N MET A 16 -9.85 -8.72 16.59
CA MET A 16 -10.33 -7.41 16.14
C MET A 16 -9.41 -6.31 16.68
N ARG A 17 -8.86 -5.46 15.80
CA ARG A 17 -7.87 -4.44 16.18
C ARG A 17 -8.31 -3.02 15.81
N LEU A 18 -7.92 -2.05 16.64
CA LEU A 18 -8.29 -0.64 16.51
C LEU A 18 -7.32 0.09 15.58
N VAL A 19 -7.84 0.77 14.56
CA VAL A 19 -7.02 1.58 13.66
C VAL A 19 -6.64 2.91 14.33
N ARG A 20 -5.38 3.04 14.73
CA ARG A 20 -4.69 4.35 14.78
C ARG A 20 -4.51 4.81 13.33
N GLY A 21 -5.12 5.91 12.94
CA GLY A 21 -5.15 6.29 11.52
C GLY A 21 -5.74 7.66 11.24
N CYS A 22 -5.55 8.63 12.14
CA CYS A 22 -5.93 9.99 11.83
C CYS A 22 -5.00 10.53 10.73
N PRO A 23 -5.49 10.86 9.51
CA PRO A 23 -4.64 11.33 8.43
C PRO A 23 -4.00 12.70 8.73
N CYS A 24 -4.50 13.43 9.74
CA CYS A 24 -3.94 14.70 10.18
C CYS A 24 -2.77 14.53 11.15
N TYR A 25 -2.41 13.31 11.55
CA TYR A 25 -1.26 13.08 12.42
C TYR A 25 0.05 13.10 11.63
N MET A 26 0.96 13.97 12.07
CA MET A 26 2.25 14.19 11.44
C MET A 26 3.37 14.11 12.50
N GLU A 27 4.44 13.41 12.16
CA GLU A 27 5.65 13.29 12.98
C GLU A 27 6.78 14.14 12.39
N PHE A 28 7.33 15.03 13.20
CA PHE A 28 8.46 15.90 12.87
C PHE A 28 9.63 15.63 13.82
N GLY A 29 10.37 14.56 13.55
CA GLY A 29 11.49 14.14 14.39
C GLY A 29 11.01 13.64 15.76
N LYS A 30 11.15 14.46 16.81
CA LYS A 30 10.66 14.12 18.16
C LYS A 30 9.29 14.72 18.48
N GLU A 31 8.78 15.60 17.63
CA GLU A 31 7.52 16.31 17.84
C GLU A 31 6.39 15.65 17.05
N CYS A 32 5.21 15.58 17.65
CA CYS A 32 4.02 14.97 17.07
C CYS A 32 2.87 15.98 17.09
N VAL A 33 2.28 16.24 15.92
CA VAL A 33 1.23 17.27 15.77
C VAL A 33 0.04 16.77 14.96
N CYS A 34 -1.12 17.35 15.22
CA CYS A 34 -2.33 17.17 14.42
C CYS A 34 -2.55 18.42 13.56
N THR A 35 -2.57 18.25 12.24
CA THR A 35 -2.82 19.31 11.26
C THR A 35 -4.20 19.10 10.64
N ASN A 36 -5.25 19.51 11.35
CA ASN A 36 -6.62 19.48 10.82
C ASN A 36 -6.94 20.84 10.19
N GLY A 37 -7.06 20.88 8.86
CA GLY A 37 -7.12 22.13 8.10
C GLY A 37 -5.84 22.96 8.31
N ASP A 38 -5.99 24.24 8.63
CA ASP A 38 -4.88 25.16 8.93
C ASP A 38 -4.52 25.21 10.42
N THR A 39 -5.12 24.36 11.25
CA THR A 39 -4.88 24.35 12.70
C THR A 39 -3.86 23.29 13.09
N ILE A 40 -2.78 23.70 13.75
CA ILE A 40 -1.77 22.80 14.33
C ILE A 40 -2.06 22.64 15.83
N ARG A 41 -2.18 21.40 16.31
CA ARG A 41 -2.39 21.10 17.73
C ARG A 41 -1.39 20.07 18.25
N PRO A 42 -0.94 20.18 19.52
CA PRO A 42 -0.16 19.13 20.15
C PRO A 42 -0.99 17.84 20.27
N VAL A 43 -0.33 16.70 20.07
CA VAL A 43 -0.95 15.38 20.13
C VAL A 43 -0.48 14.65 21.37
N ARG A 44 -1.38 13.91 22.03
CA ARG A 44 -1.01 12.85 22.95
C ARG A 44 -1.53 11.53 22.40
N SER A 45 -0.65 10.53 22.34
CA SER A 45 -1.08 9.15 22.18
C SER A 45 -1.65 8.67 23.52
N ILE A 46 -2.86 8.14 23.48
CA ILE A 46 -3.40 7.32 24.57
C ILE A 46 -3.36 5.86 24.11
N GLU A 47 -2.98 4.99 25.02
CA GLU A 47 -3.19 3.55 24.86
C GLU A 47 -4.62 3.27 25.30
N VAL A 48 -5.49 2.99 24.33
CA VAL A 48 -6.88 2.61 24.59
C VAL A 48 -6.96 1.10 24.44
N ASP A 49 -7.50 0.42 25.45
CA ASP A 49 -7.83 -1.00 25.33
C ASP A 49 -8.80 -1.18 24.15
N PRO A 50 -8.48 -2.00 23.14
CA PRO A 50 -9.36 -2.23 22.00
C PRO A 50 -10.79 -2.64 22.40
N SER A 51 -10.95 -3.34 23.53
CA SER A 51 -12.26 -3.75 24.07
C SER A 51 -13.14 -2.57 24.49
N LEU A 52 -12.55 -1.43 24.88
CA LEU A 52 -13.27 -0.19 25.21
C LEU A 52 -13.91 0.46 23.98
N VAL A 53 -13.39 0.19 22.78
CA VAL A 53 -13.96 0.73 21.54
C VAL A 53 -14.87 -0.28 20.85
N ILE A 54 -14.64 -1.58 21.06
CA ILE A 54 -15.51 -2.67 20.61
C ILE A 54 -16.85 -2.66 21.37
N ASN A 55 -16.84 -2.33 22.66
CA ASN A 55 -18.03 -2.29 23.51
C ASN A 55 -18.71 -0.93 23.50
N SER A 56 -19.05 -0.38 22.32
CA SER A 56 -20.01 0.72 22.14
C SER A 56 -20.07 1.77 23.26
N TYR A 57 -18.93 2.26 23.74
CA TYR A 57 -18.90 3.36 24.69
C TYR A 57 -19.28 4.65 23.95
N SER A 58 -20.02 5.51 24.61
CA SER A 58 -20.35 6.81 24.05
C SER A 58 -19.10 7.69 24.06
N LEU A 59 -19.00 8.64 23.13
CA LEU A 59 -17.94 9.67 23.11
C LEU A 59 -17.68 10.28 24.50
N ARG A 60 -18.73 10.39 25.32
CA ARG A 60 -18.68 10.93 26.67
C ARG A 60 -17.82 10.10 27.61
N ASP A 61 -17.81 8.78 27.47
CA ASP A 61 -17.08 7.89 28.37
C ASP A 61 -15.57 7.94 28.09
N ILE A 62 -15.17 8.10 26.82
CA ILE A 62 -13.78 8.35 26.41
C ILE A 62 -13.28 9.71 26.93
N LEU A 63 -14.17 10.71 26.97
CA LEU A 63 -13.85 12.06 27.44
C LEU A 63 -13.88 12.18 28.98
N GLU A 64 -14.65 11.32 29.67
CA GLU A 64 -14.70 11.28 31.14
C GLU A 64 -13.45 10.64 31.75
N GLU A 65 -12.70 9.79 31.01
CA GLU A 65 -11.40 9.27 31.45
C GLU A 65 -10.25 10.29 31.35
N ASP A 66 -10.41 11.38 30.59
CA ASP A 66 -9.40 12.45 30.49
C ASP A 66 -9.89 13.76 31.12
N GLU A 67 -9.70 13.88 32.43
CA GLU A 67 -9.97 15.11 33.19
C GLU A 67 -9.01 16.28 32.83
N GLY A 68 -8.04 16.08 31.92
CA GLY A 68 -6.84 16.91 31.86
C GLY A 68 -6.83 18.05 30.86
N ASN A 69 -7.28 17.89 29.61
CA ASN A 69 -7.08 18.95 28.62
C ASN A 69 -7.92 18.82 27.32
N ARG A 70 -8.95 19.66 27.17
CA ARG A 70 -9.83 19.73 25.98
C ARG A 70 -9.12 20.14 24.68
N GLU A 71 -7.86 20.56 24.74
CA GLU A 71 -7.06 20.91 23.56
C GLU A 71 -6.31 19.71 22.94
N THR A 72 -6.31 18.56 23.61
CA THR A 72 -5.55 17.37 23.19
C THR A 72 -6.26 16.62 22.05
N CYS A 73 -5.53 16.33 20.97
CA CYS A 73 -6.03 15.49 19.88
C CYS A 73 -5.73 14.01 20.16
N TYR A 74 -6.76 13.16 20.16
CA TYR A 74 -6.58 11.71 20.15
C TYR A 74 -6.54 11.19 18.71
N LEU A 75 -5.67 10.21 18.46
CA LEU A 75 -5.48 9.58 17.14
C LEU A 75 -6.61 8.61 16.76
N LEU A 76 -7.84 8.95 17.14
CA LEU A 76 -9.04 8.17 16.93
C LEU A 76 -10.02 8.96 16.08
N ILE A 77 -10.52 8.33 15.02
CA ILE A 77 -11.42 8.95 14.05
C ILE A 77 -12.75 8.19 14.00
N HIS A 78 -13.84 8.93 13.81
CA HIS A 78 -15.18 8.41 13.57
C HIS A 78 -15.53 8.56 12.09
N LEU A 79 -15.97 7.46 11.48
CA LEU A 79 -16.50 7.45 10.12
C LEU A 79 -18.02 7.51 10.17
N GLU A 80 -18.58 8.65 9.82
CA GLU A 80 -20.03 8.83 9.73
C GLU A 80 -20.52 8.45 8.33
N LYS A 81 -21.07 7.24 8.21
CA LYS A 81 -21.49 6.68 6.91
C LYS A 81 -22.67 7.41 6.28
N SER A 82 -23.57 7.98 7.07
CA SER A 82 -24.76 8.70 6.59
C SER A 82 -24.40 9.98 5.85
N GLU A 83 -23.41 10.72 6.37
CA GLU A 83 -22.98 12.00 5.80
C GLU A 83 -21.68 11.89 5.00
N ASN A 84 -21.06 10.70 5.00
CA ASN A 84 -19.76 10.42 4.40
C ASN A 84 -18.65 11.35 4.91
N THR A 85 -18.71 11.68 6.20
CA THR A 85 -17.78 12.60 6.88
C THR A 85 -16.90 11.84 7.85
N VAL A 86 -15.72 12.40 8.11
CA VAL A 86 -14.76 11.86 9.08
C VAL A 86 -14.63 12.87 10.20
N HIS A 87 -14.73 12.40 11.44
CA HIS A 87 -14.62 13.26 12.62
C HIS A 87 -13.47 12.82 13.50
N CYS A 88 -12.78 13.76 14.13
CA CYS A 88 -11.88 13.46 15.23
C CYS A 88 -12.72 13.11 16.46
N VAL A 89 -12.49 11.94 17.07
CA VAL A 89 -13.29 11.52 18.24
C VAL A 89 -13.08 12.48 19.40
N SER A 90 -11.86 12.91 19.69
CA SER A 90 -11.61 13.77 20.87
C SER A 90 -12.22 15.17 20.77
N GLN A 91 -12.43 15.67 19.55
CA GLN A 91 -12.85 17.05 19.30
C GLN A 91 -14.24 17.16 18.68
N SER A 92 -14.83 16.05 18.23
CA SER A 92 -16.06 16.03 17.41
C SER A 92 -16.02 17.00 16.24
N SER A 93 -14.82 17.25 15.70
CA SER A 93 -14.58 18.16 14.58
C SER A 93 -14.39 17.37 13.29
N ILE A 94 -14.94 17.88 12.20
CA ILE A 94 -14.73 17.29 10.88
C ILE A 94 -13.23 17.36 10.55
N ILE A 95 -12.71 16.24 10.07
CA ILE A 95 -11.33 16.13 9.59
C ILE A 95 -11.27 16.70 8.19
N THR A 96 -10.38 17.66 8.01
CA THR A 96 -10.13 18.36 6.77
C THR A 96 -8.64 18.34 6.44
N ILE A 97 -8.32 18.19 5.15
CA ILE A 97 -6.97 18.37 4.62
C ILE A 97 -7.04 19.57 3.70
N ASN A 98 -6.25 20.62 3.98
CA ASN A 98 -6.29 21.90 3.26
C ASN A 98 -7.71 22.48 3.16
N ASN A 99 -8.44 22.48 4.28
CA ASN A 99 -9.84 22.93 4.39
C ASN A 99 -10.87 22.14 3.57
N THR A 100 -10.46 21.04 2.93
CA THR A 100 -11.37 20.13 2.24
C THR A 100 -11.73 18.95 3.15
N PRO A 101 -13.02 18.66 3.38
CA PRO A 101 -13.45 17.52 4.19
C PRO A 101 -12.93 16.19 3.64
N VAL A 102 -12.38 15.36 4.53
CA VAL A 102 -12.03 13.99 4.21
C VAL A 102 -13.32 13.15 4.19
N LYS A 103 -13.52 12.36 3.14
CA LYS A 103 -14.67 11.44 3.05
C LYS A 103 -14.41 10.14 3.79
N ALA A 104 -15.43 9.62 4.46
CA ALA A 104 -15.35 8.33 5.15
C ALA A 104 -15.00 7.19 4.18
N THR A 105 -15.57 7.21 2.97
CA THR A 105 -15.25 6.23 1.91
C THR A 105 -13.78 6.26 1.50
N ASP A 106 -13.13 7.42 1.51
CA ASP A 106 -11.73 7.54 1.10
C ASP A 106 -10.81 6.99 2.20
N ILE A 107 -11.20 7.18 3.47
CA ILE A 107 -10.53 6.54 4.62
C ILE A 107 -10.69 5.03 4.55
N GLU A 108 -11.90 4.50 4.40
CA GLU A 108 -12.14 3.05 4.30
C GLU A 108 -11.26 2.40 3.21
N GLN A 109 -11.19 3.03 2.05
CA GLN A 109 -10.38 2.55 0.93
C GLN A 109 -8.87 2.65 1.19
N GLY A 110 -8.42 3.75 1.78
CA GLY A 110 -7.01 3.91 2.14
C GLY A 110 -6.57 2.90 3.19
N LEU A 111 -7.42 2.63 4.17
CA LEU A 111 -7.16 1.63 5.19
C LEU A 111 -7.18 0.22 4.62
N GLU A 112 -8.12 -0.10 3.73
CA GLU A 112 -8.13 -1.39 3.01
C GLU A 112 -6.87 -1.58 2.17
N PHE A 113 -6.44 -0.52 1.45
CA PHE A 113 -5.20 -0.55 0.68
C PHE A 113 -4.01 -0.83 1.59
N LEU A 114 -3.86 -0.07 2.68
CA LEU A 114 -2.74 -0.22 3.62
C LEU A 114 -2.74 -1.62 4.27
N ALA A 115 -3.91 -2.11 4.68
CA ALA A 115 -4.06 -3.45 5.26
C ALA A 115 -3.70 -4.57 4.27
N ARG A 116 -4.00 -4.41 2.97
CA ARG A 116 -3.64 -5.41 1.93
C ARG A 116 -2.15 -5.38 1.60
N THR A 117 -1.52 -4.21 1.66
CA THR A 117 -0.07 -4.08 1.45
C THR A 117 0.74 -4.58 2.64
N GLU A 118 0.12 -4.72 3.82
CA GLU A 118 0.82 -4.89 5.09
C GLU A 118 0.04 -5.72 6.11
N PRO A 119 0.48 -6.96 6.38
CA PRO A 119 0.17 -7.61 7.64
C PRO A 119 1.06 -6.97 8.71
N THR A 120 0.57 -5.93 9.42
CA THR A 120 1.29 -5.38 10.58
C THR A 120 1.05 -6.28 11.81
N GLU A 121 2.12 -6.71 12.48
CA GLU A 121 2.03 -7.57 13.68
C GLU A 121 1.22 -6.90 14.80
N ASP A 122 1.23 -5.57 14.86
CA ASP A 122 0.57 -4.76 15.89
C ASP A 122 -0.77 -4.14 15.44
N GLY A 123 -1.18 -4.30 14.18
CA GLY A 123 -2.44 -3.72 13.66
C GLY A 123 -2.49 -2.19 13.57
N ILE A 124 -1.36 -1.51 13.79
CA ILE A 124 -1.24 -0.04 13.68
C ILE A 124 -0.97 0.33 12.23
N LEU A 125 -1.79 1.23 11.66
CA LEU A 125 -1.63 1.73 10.29
C LEU A 125 -0.93 3.10 10.30
N CYS A 126 -0.01 3.30 9.35
CA CYS A 126 0.77 4.53 9.25
C CYS A 126 -0.12 5.72 8.84
N SER A 127 -0.34 6.68 9.74
CA SER A 127 -1.09 7.91 9.47
C SER A 127 -0.52 8.73 8.31
N SER A 128 0.82 8.85 8.22
CA SER A 128 1.46 9.60 7.12
C SER A 128 1.27 8.92 5.75
N CYS A 129 1.05 7.61 5.76
CA CYS A 129 0.84 6.80 4.57
C CYS A 129 -0.62 6.88 4.13
N LEU A 130 -1.56 6.88 5.08
CA LEU A 130 -2.96 7.20 4.82
C LEU A 130 -3.11 8.63 4.27
N TYR A 131 -2.44 9.62 4.87
CA TYR A 131 -2.43 11.00 4.37
C TYR A 131 -1.94 11.08 2.91
N LYS A 132 -0.82 10.44 2.59
CA LYS A 132 -0.29 10.37 1.23
C LYS A 132 -1.28 9.68 0.28
N TYR A 133 -1.83 8.53 0.68
CA TYR A 133 -2.83 7.83 -0.11
C TYR A 133 -4.02 8.73 -0.45
N LEU A 134 -4.59 9.41 0.56
CA LEU A 134 -5.73 10.32 0.39
C LEU A 134 -5.39 11.44 -0.58
N LYS A 135 -4.28 12.16 -0.36
CA LYS A 135 -3.83 13.23 -1.25
C LYS A 135 -3.66 12.76 -2.69
N THR A 136 -3.12 11.57 -2.86
CA THR A 136 -2.75 11.06 -4.18
C THR A 136 -3.91 10.43 -4.96
N THR A 137 -4.87 9.80 -4.26
CA THR A 137 -5.89 8.97 -4.91
C THR A 137 -7.31 9.48 -4.78
N SER A 138 -7.62 10.31 -3.77
CA SER A 138 -8.97 10.82 -3.60
C SER A 138 -9.26 11.98 -4.55
N SER A 139 -10.35 11.82 -5.30
CA SER A 139 -10.89 12.86 -6.18
C SER A 139 -11.25 14.16 -5.46
N ASN A 140 -11.41 14.16 -4.12
CA ASN A 140 -11.73 15.39 -3.39
C ASN A 140 -10.53 16.33 -3.29
N PHE A 141 -9.32 15.78 -3.39
CA PHE A 141 -8.08 16.56 -3.32
C PHE A 141 -7.48 16.82 -4.70
N SER A 142 -8.13 16.37 -5.79
CA SER A 142 -7.62 16.54 -7.16
C SER A 142 -7.59 17.99 -7.64
N SER A 143 -8.35 18.89 -7.02
CA SER A 143 -8.30 20.33 -7.31
C SER A 143 -7.24 21.08 -6.50
N ILE A 144 -6.64 20.42 -5.51
CA ILE A 144 -5.67 21.01 -4.56
C ILE A 144 -4.24 20.68 -4.97
N ILE A 145 -4.06 19.57 -5.68
CA ILE A 145 -2.77 19.05 -6.12
C ILE A 145 -2.79 19.04 -7.64
N SER A 146 -1.80 19.65 -8.28
CA SER A 146 -1.69 19.59 -9.74
C SER A 146 -1.42 18.16 -10.20
N ASP A 147 -1.70 17.86 -11.46
CA ASP A 147 -1.36 16.55 -12.02
C ASP A 147 0.15 16.29 -11.92
N GLU A 148 1.00 17.32 -12.05
CA GLU A 148 2.44 17.20 -11.83
C GLU A 148 2.81 16.80 -10.40
N GLU A 149 2.26 17.48 -9.40
CA GLU A 149 2.51 17.19 -7.98
C GLU A 149 2.00 15.79 -7.59
N LYS A 150 0.86 15.38 -8.14
CA LYS A 150 0.31 14.03 -7.93
C LYS A 150 1.23 12.96 -8.52
N THR A 151 1.74 13.18 -9.73
CA THR A 151 2.69 12.27 -10.39
C THR A 151 4.00 12.20 -9.66
N GLU A 152 4.54 13.32 -9.18
CA GLU A 152 5.76 13.34 -8.38
C GLU A 152 5.56 12.57 -7.06
N ALA A 153 4.43 12.78 -6.37
CA ALA A 153 4.10 12.04 -5.16
C ALA A 153 3.99 10.53 -5.40
N LEU A 154 3.35 10.10 -6.50
CA LEU A 154 3.25 8.69 -6.89
C LEU A 154 4.60 8.08 -7.23
N CYS A 155 5.43 8.80 -7.98
CA CYS A 155 6.81 8.40 -8.23
C CYS A 155 7.55 8.21 -6.91
N GLY A 156 7.48 9.18 -6.00
CA GLY A 156 8.09 9.08 -4.67
C GLY A 156 7.62 7.85 -3.88
N TYR A 157 6.33 7.54 -3.93
CA TYR A 157 5.77 6.33 -3.32
C TYR A 157 6.31 5.05 -3.95
N VAL A 158 6.23 4.92 -5.28
CA VAL A 158 6.73 3.74 -6.03
C VAL A 158 8.20 3.50 -5.74
N LYS A 159 9.00 4.57 -5.68
CA LYS A 159 10.43 4.51 -5.35
C LYS A 159 10.66 3.88 -3.97
N ARG A 160 9.93 4.33 -2.95
CA ARG A 160 10.04 3.81 -1.57
C ARG A 160 9.49 2.41 -1.42
N PHE A 161 8.32 2.14 -2.00
CA PHE A 161 7.71 0.82 -2.03
C PHE A 161 8.65 -0.22 -2.66
N SER A 162 9.24 0.12 -3.81
CA SER A 162 10.17 -0.78 -4.50
C SER A 162 11.45 -1.01 -3.69
N THR A 163 11.92 0.02 -2.98
CA THR A 163 13.10 -0.06 -2.10
C THR A 163 12.84 -1.01 -0.91
N MET A 164 11.66 -0.89 -0.29
CA MET A 164 11.20 -1.80 0.75
C MET A 164 11.11 -3.24 0.24
N MET A 165 10.43 -3.45 -0.90
CA MET A 165 10.26 -4.78 -1.50
C MET A 165 11.61 -5.41 -1.87
N ALA A 166 12.55 -4.62 -2.41
CA ALA A 166 13.89 -5.07 -2.77
C ALA A 166 14.71 -5.53 -1.57
N SER A 167 14.46 -4.94 -0.40
CA SER A 167 15.07 -5.32 0.87
C SER A 167 14.42 -6.54 1.52
N GLY A 168 13.36 -7.09 0.91
CA GLY A 168 12.54 -8.16 1.49
C GLY A 168 11.64 -7.69 2.62
N GLY A 169 11.44 -6.37 2.76
CA GLY A 169 10.60 -5.77 3.78
C GLY A 169 9.13 -6.14 3.57
N THR A 170 8.47 -6.56 4.64
CA THR A 170 7.08 -7.02 4.64
C THR A 170 6.11 -6.07 5.35
N SER A 171 6.61 -5.00 5.96
CA SER A 171 5.81 -4.07 6.78
C SER A 171 6.19 -2.60 6.54
N ILE A 172 5.31 -1.66 6.90
CA ILE A 172 5.56 -0.21 6.78
C ILE A 172 6.71 0.29 7.63
N ASN A 173 7.06 -0.42 8.70
CA ASN A 173 8.25 -0.13 9.49
C ASN A 173 9.53 -0.33 8.65
N SER A 174 9.42 -1.09 7.56
CA SER A 174 10.45 -1.26 6.53
C SER A 174 10.32 -0.24 5.38
N PHE A 175 9.29 0.62 5.40
CA PHE A 175 9.08 1.64 4.36
C PHE A 175 10.10 2.76 4.58
N PRO A 176 11.11 2.88 3.70
CA PRO A 176 12.24 3.73 4.00
C PRO A 176 11.84 5.20 3.87
N GLU A 177 12.34 6.03 4.79
CA GLU A 177 12.18 7.48 4.69
C GLU A 177 12.75 8.02 3.38
N LYS A 178 13.87 7.45 2.94
CA LYS A 178 14.56 7.77 1.69
C LYS A 178 14.72 6.52 0.83
N PRO A 179 14.18 6.50 -0.40
CA PRO A 179 14.36 5.36 -1.29
C PRO A 179 15.82 5.27 -1.77
N SER A 180 16.29 4.06 -2.07
CA SER A 180 17.70 3.78 -2.38
C SER A 180 17.84 2.97 -3.65
N THR A 181 18.57 3.51 -4.64
CA THR A 181 18.91 2.80 -5.88
C THR A 181 19.82 1.61 -5.61
N ASP A 182 20.71 1.69 -4.61
CA ASP A 182 21.67 0.63 -4.29
C ASP A 182 20.96 -0.67 -3.89
N GLN A 183 19.87 -0.57 -3.13
CA GLN A 183 19.06 -1.72 -2.73
C GLN A 183 18.35 -2.36 -3.93
N ILE A 184 17.83 -1.53 -4.85
CA ILE A 184 17.23 -2.01 -6.10
C ILE A 184 18.27 -2.74 -6.96
N GLU A 185 19.45 -2.15 -7.13
CA GLU A 185 20.56 -2.74 -7.89
C GLU A 185 21.06 -4.05 -7.27
N GLN A 186 21.17 -4.10 -5.94
CA GLN A 186 21.53 -5.32 -5.22
C GLN A 186 20.48 -6.41 -5.46
N ARG A 187 19.19 -6.08 -5.39
CA ARG A 187 18.12 -7.03 -5.67
C ARG A 187 18.16 -7.54 -7.10
N ILE A 188 18.42 -6.69 -8.09
CA ILE A 188 18.61 -7.11 -9.50
C ILE A 188 19.78 -8.10 -9.61
N LYS A 189 20.90 -7.86 -8.91
CA LYS A 189 22.03 -8.81 -8.89
C LYS A 189 21.62 -10.15 -8.29
N THR A 190 20.87 -10.15 -7.19
CA THR A 190 20.33 -11.37 -6.57
C THR A 190 19.41 -12.13 -7.53
N LEU A 191 18.45 -11.44 -8.17
CA LEU A 191 17.53 -12.06 -9.14
C LEU A 191 18.25 -12.69 -10.34
N ARG A 192 19.36 -12.10 -10.80
CA ARG A 192 20.20 -12.71 -11.84
C ARG A 192 20.83 -14.03 -11.38
N THR A 193 21.27 -14.11 -10.13
CA THR A 193 21.79 -15.35 -9.54
C THR A 193 20.70 -16.40 -9.40
N GLU A 194 19.54 -16.02 -8.86
CA GLU A 194 18.38 -16.90 -8.71
C GLU A 194 17.89 -17.46 -10.05
N LYS A 195 17.86 -16.62 -11.09
CA LYS A 195 17.51 -17.07 -12.44
C LYS A 195 18.48 -18.15 -12.93
N ARG A 196 19.79 -17.99 -12.70
CA ARG A 196 20.79 -19.00 -13.09
C ARG A 196 20.61 -20.30 -12.33
N GLU A 197 20.32 -20.23 -11.03
CA GLU A 197 20.06 -21.41 -10.20
C GLU A 197 18.81 -22.17 -10.67
N ILE A 198 17.71 -21.46 -10.95
CA ILE A 198 16.47 -22.05 -11.49
C ILE A 198 16.75 -22.70 -12.85
N SER A 199 17.46 -22.01 -13.75
CA SER A 199 17.81 -22.56 -15.06
C SER A 199 18.73 -23.77 -14.97
N ALA A 200 19.71 -23.78 -14.08
CA ALA A 200 20.59 -24.93 -13.87
C ALA A 200 19.81 -26.15 -13.36
N ARG A 201 18.85 -25.94 -12.45
CA ARG A 201 17.97 -27.02 -11.97
C ARG A 201 17.01 -27.54 -13.03
N ALA A 202 16.48 -26.65 -13.86
CA ALA A 202 15.62 -27.04 -14.98
C ALA A 202 16.36 -27.94 -15.98
N LEU A 203 17.66 -27.74 -16.18
CA LEU A 203 18.49 -28.61 -17.03
C LEU A 203 18.85 -29.96 -16.39
N SER A 204 18.87 -30.05 -15.05
CA SER A 204 19.17 -31.29 -14.32
C SER A 204 17.97 -32.22 -14.13
N THR A 205 16.77 -31.74 -14.44
CA THR A 205 15.52 -32.51 -14.33
C THR A 205 15.10 -32.85 -15.77
N ASP A 206 15.05 -34.14 -16.13
CA ASP A 206 14.70 -34.60 -17.50
C ASP A 206 13.28 -34.22 -17.95
N GLN A 207 12.48 -33.64 -17.06
CA GLN A 207 11.26 -32.93 -17.39
C GLN A 207 11.55 -31.44 -17.29
N GLU A 208 11.27 -30.70 -18.36
CA GLU A 208 10.99 -29.26 -18.27
C GLU A 208 9.89 -29.08 -17.23
N ASP A 209 10.26 -28.92 -15.96
CA ASP A 209 9.30 -28.73 -14.90
C ASP A 209 8.61 -27.40 -15.20
N LEU A 210 7.36 -27.49 -15.65
CA LEU A 210 6.51 -26.35 -16.00
C LEU A 210 6.47 -25.31 -14.86
N VAL A 211 6.72 -25.74 -13.62
CA VAL A 211 6.83 -24.89 -12.43
C VAL A 211 8.15 -24.09 -12.43
N LEU A 212 9.29 -24.73 -12.72
CA LEU A 212 10.59 -24.05 -12.82
C LEU A 212 10.61 -23.03 -13.97
N GLY A 213 9.99 -23.38 -15.12
CA GLY A 213 9.82 -22.45 -16.24
C GLY A 213 8.99 -21.22 -15.85
N ALA A 214 7.87 -21.43 -15.15
CA ALA A 214 7.02 -20.34 -14.68
C ALA A 214 7.72 -19.48 -13.60
N LEU A 215 8.46 -20.09 -12.67
CA LEU A 215 9.28 -19.37 -11.67
C LEU A 215 10.37 -18.52 -12.34
N SER A 216 11.02 -19.05 -13.38
CA SER A 216 12.01 -18.29 -14.16
C SER A 216 11.39 -17.04 -14.79
N ASN A 217 10.14 -17.13 -15.24
CA ASN A 217 9.39 -15.98 -15.76
C ASN A 217 9.07 -14.96 -14.67
N VAL A 218 8.69 -15.38 -13.46
CA VAL A 218 8.49 -14.45 -12.32
C VAL A 218 9.78 -13.69 -12.02
N VAL A 219 10.91 -14.39 -11.86
CA VAL A 219 12.22 -13.75 -11.58
C VAL A 219 12.62 -12.78 -12.69
N ARG A 220 12.34 -13.14 -13.95
CA ARG A 220 12.59 -12.25 -15.10
C ARG A 220 11.72 -10.99 -15.02
N LEU A 221 10.42 -11.14 -14.77
CA LEU A 221 9.50 -10.00 -14.68
C LEU A 221 9.81 -9.11 -13.47
N GLU A 222 10.21 -9.69 -12.33
CA GLU A 222 10.65 -8.94 -11.16
C GLU A 222 11.92 -8.14 -11.47
N SER A 223 12.85 -8.72 -12.23
CA SER A 223 14.04 -7.98 -12.69
C SER A 223 13.64 -6.80 -13.58
N VAL A 224 12.72 -7.01 -14.54
CA VAL A 224 12.19 -5.97 -15.44
C VAL A 224 11.51 -4.85 -14.65
N PHE A 225 10.68 -5.21 -13.66
CA PHE A 225 10.07 -4.25 -12.74
C PHE A 225 11.14 -3.35 -12.10
N TYR A 226 12.17 -3.94 -11.50
CA TYR A 226 13.22 -3.15 -10.85
C TYR A 226 14.08 -2.31 -11.80
N TYR A 227 14.28 -2.73 -13.05
CA TYR A 227 14.92 -1.86 -14.05
C TYR A 227 14.08 -0.62 -14.36
N HIS A 228 12.77 -0.79 -14.58
CA HIS A 228 11.88 0.35 -14.83
C HIS A 228 11.71 1.25 -13.60
N VAL A 229 11.81 0.67 -12.40
CA VAL A 229 11.95 1.41 -11.15
C VAL A 229 13.21 2.29 -11.24
N LEU A 230 14.40 1.77 -11.56
CA LEU A 230 15.61 2.59 -11.73
C LEU A 230 15.48 3.66 -12.82
N GLU A 231 14.85 3.36 -13.95
CA GLU A 231 14.57 4.36 -15.00
C GLU A 231 13.70 5.51 -14.46
N LEU A 232 12.73 5.23 -13.59
CA LEU A 232 11.87 6.25 -12.97
C LEU A 232 12.68 7.24 -12.10
N TRP A 233 13.89 6.89 -11.64
CA TRP A 233 14.77 7.85 -10.95
C TRP A 233 15.41 8.85 -11.90
N GLN A 234 15.61 8.47 -13.16
CA GLN A 234 16.29 9.30 -14.16
C GLN A 234 15.32 10.27 -14.85
N ARG A 235 14.01 10.02 -14.76
CA ARG A 235 12.97 10.87 -15.36
C ARG A 235 12.73 12.10 -14.49
N SER A 236 12.75 13.27 -15.12
CA SER A 236 12.47 14.56 -14.51
C SER A 236 11.26 15.27 -15.12
N ASN A 237 10.89 14.92 -16.35
CA ASN A 237 9.70 15.45 -17.03
C ASN A 237 8.43 14.72 -16.55
N HIS A 238 7.35 15.48 -16.34
CA HIS A 238 6.04 14.98 -15.96
C HIS A 238 5.51 13.89 -16.91
N ASP A 239 5.52 14.13 -18.22
CA ASP A 239 4.97 13.17 -19.20
C ASP A 239 5.73 11.84 -19.17
N ASP A 240 7.06 11.90 -19.06
CA ASP A 240 7.90 10.72 -18.96
C ASP A 240 7.64 9.96 -17.65
N MET A 241 7.43 10.67 -16.54
CA MET A 241 7.05 10.05 -15.28
C MET A 241 5.68 9.37 -15.36
N MET A 242 4.70 10.00 -16.00
CA MET A 242 3.37 9.43 -16.24
C MET A 242 3.44 8.12 -17.02
N ASP A 243 4.16 8.12 -18.15
CA ASP A 243 4.35 6.92 -18.95
C ASP A 243 5.09 5.83 -18.17
N GLY A 244 6.06 6.22 -17.33
CA GLY A 244 6.81 5.30 -16.47
C GLY A 244 5.93 4.59 -15.46
N LEU A 245 5.05 5.33 -14.79
CA LEU A 245 4.08 4.78 -13.84
C LEU A 245 3.08 3.83 -14.53
N CYS A 246 2.62 4.15 -15.75
CA CYS A 246 1.74 3.26 -16.51
C CYS A 246 2.44 1.95 -16.90
N VAL A 247 3.69 2.03 -17.36
CA VAL A 247 4.51 0.85 -17.69
C VAL A 247 4.72 -0.01 -16.45
N LEU A 248 5.07 0.61 -15.31
CA LEU A 248 5.24 -0.09 -14.04
C LEU A 248 3.96 -0.80 -13.58
N ASN A 249 2.79 -0.17 -13.73
CA ASN A 249 1.52 -0.81 -13.40
C ASN A 249 1.26 -2.04 -14.30
N SER A 250 1.51 -1.94 -15.61
CA SER A 250 1.35 -3.09 -16.52
C SER A 250 2.29 -4.26 -16.20
N ILE A 251 3.54 -3.96 -15.81
CA ILE A 251 4.48 -4.99 -15.36
C ILE A 251 4.02 -5.62 -14.05
N THR A 252 3.50 -4.81 -13.13
CA THR A 252 2.94 -5.25 -11.84
C THR A 252 1.80 -6.25 -12.05
N GLU A 253 0.84 -5.92 -12.92
CA GLU A 253 -0.26 -6.81 -13.31
C GLU A 253 0.25 -8.13 -13.93
N SER A 254 1.23 -8.04 -14.82
CA SER A 254 1.85 -9.21 -15.48
C SER A 254 2.57 -10.12 -14.48
N LEU A 255 3.30 -9.55 -13.53
CA LEU A 255 4.02 -10.28 -12.49
C LEU A 255 3.04 -11.00 -11.57
N MET A 256 1.96 -10.33 -11.15
CA MET A 256 0.89 -10.94 -10.36
C MET A 256 0.24 -12.13 -11.09
N SER A 257 -0.15 -11.95 -12.35
CA SER A 257 -0.75 -13.01 -13.16
C SER A 257 0.19 -14.21 -13.31
N THR A 258 1.49 -13.96 -13.49
CA THR A 258 2.50 -15.02 -13.62
C THR A 258 2.72 -15.74 -12.28
N ALA A 259 2.70 -15.03 -11.15
CA ALA A 259 2.82 -15.61 -9.83
C ALA A 259 1.61 -16.51 -9.48
N ASP A 260 0.39 -16.09 -9.86
CA ASP A 260 -0.81 -16.91 -9.70
C ASP A 260 -0.76 -18.17 -10.59
N GLU A 261 -0.20 -18.06 -11.81
CA GLU A 261 0.03 -19.22 -12.69
C GLU A 261 1.05 -20.21 -12.09
N VAL A 262 2.15 -19.72 -11.51
CA VAL A 262 3.14 -20.55 -10.79
C VAL A 262 2.47 -21.34 -9.68
N TYR A 263 1.67 -20.67 -8.85
CA TYR A 263 0.99 -21.31 -7.73
C TYR A 263 0.04 -22.41 -8.19
N ARG A 264 -0.75 -22.14 -9.25
CA ARG A 264 -1.64 -23.14 -9.84
C ARG A 264 -0.87 -24.36 -10.33
N LYS A 265 0.18 -24.17 -11.13
CA LYS A 265 1.01 -25.27 -11.65
C LYS A 265 1.68 -26.06 -10.53
N PHE A 266 2.17 -25.37 -9.49
CA PHE A 266 2.75 -26.03 -8.33
C PHE A 266 1.74 -26.91 -7.59
N SER A 267 0.53 -26.39 -7.33
CA SER A 267 -0.53 -27.14 -6.68
C SER A 267 -0.92 -28.41 -7.46
N GLU A 268 -1.04 -28.30 -8.79
CA GLU A 268 -1.29 -29.43 -9.69
C GLU A 268 -0.15 -30.47 -9.62
N THR A 269 1.11 -30.03 -9.60
CA THR A 269 2.28 -30.94 -9.50
C THR A 269 2.35 -31.66 -8.15
N VAL A 270 2.03 -30.97 -7.04
CA VAL A 270 2.02 -31.56 -5.69
C VAL A 270 0.91 -32.59 -5.52
N GLN A 271 -0.29 -32.30 -6.04
CA GLN A 271 -1.41 -33.26 -6.00
C GLN A 271 -1.12 -34.53 -6.82
N ASN A 272 -0.38 -34.41 -7.91
CA ASN A 272 -0.06 -35.53 -8.80
C ASN A 272 1.17 -36.35 -8.35
N ASN A 273 2.04 -35.83 -7.48
CA ASN A 273 3.28 -36.50 -7.04
C ASN A 273 3.37 -36.58 -5.50
N SER A 274 2.49 -37.35 -4.88
CA SER A 274 2.43 -37.52 -3.41
C SER A 274 3.69 -38.13 -2.76
N ASP A 275 4.65 -38.62 -3.55
CA ASP A 275 5.81 -39.40 -3.09
C ASP A 275 7.18 -38.71 -3.26
N LYS A 276 7.22 -37.49 -3.82
CA LYS A 276 8.48 -36.72 -3.96
C LYS A 276 8.51 -35.59 -2.93
N SER A 277 9.59 -35.54 -2.14
CA SER A 277 9.83 -34.39 -1.26
C SER A 277 9.82 -33.13 -2.11
N VAL A 278 8.82 -32.27 -1.90
CA VAL A 278 8.77 -30.98 -2.57
C VAL A 278 10.07 -30.24 -2.27
N ASP A 279 10.79 -29.88 -3.32
CA ASP A 279 12.09 -29.23 -3.24
C ASP A 279 11.99 -27.96 -2.38
N ARG A 280 12.75 -27.93 -1.29
CA ARG A 280 12.74 -26.83 -0.32
C ARG A 280 13.01 -25.47 -0.97
N LEU A 281 13.84 -25.42 -2.01
CA LEU A 281 14.11 -24.19 -2.75
C LEU A 281 12.86 -23.72 -3.50
N LEU A 282 12.15 -24.64 -4.13
CA LEU A 282 10.99 -24.36 -4.95
C LEU A 282 9.82 -23.84 -4.10
N SER A 283 9.58 -24.47 -2.95
CA SER A 283 8.62 -23.98 -1.95
C SER A 283 8.97 -22.57 -1.47
N LEU A 284 10.24 -22.31 -1.13
CA LEU A 284 10.68 -20.99 -0.66
C LEU A 284 10.49 -19.90 -1.73
N LYS A 285 10.85 -20.19 -2.98
CA LYS A 285 10.70 -19.25 -4.10
C LYS A 285 9.26 -19.00 -4.47
N MET A 286 8.40 -20.01 -4.35
CA MET A 286 6.96 -19.83 -4.52
C MET A 286 6.38 -18.91 -3.44
N THR A 287 6.70 -19.15 -2.16
CA THR A 287 6.23 -18.28 -1.07
C THR A 287 6.67 -16.84 -1.28
N GLU A 288 7.92 -16.63 -1.70
CA GLU A 288 8.43 -15.30 -2.04
C GLU A 288 7.66 -14.66 -3.20
N ALA A 289 7.40 -15.39 -4.28
CA ALA A 289 6.63 -14.91 -5.42
C ALA A 289 5.20 -14.52 -5.05
N GLN A 290 4.51 -15.33 -4.24
CA GLN A 290 3.15 -15.03 -3.77
C GLN A 290 3.11 -13.81 -2.86
N ARG A 291 4.06 -13.73 -1.93
CA ARG A 291 4.20 -12.58 -1.03
C ARG A 291 4.41 -11.29 -1.82
N ASN A 292 5.36 -11.29 -2.76
CA ASN A 292 5.63 -10.12 -3.59
C ASN A 292 4.40 -9.76 -4.45
N ALA A 293 3.70 -10.75 -5.01
CA ALA A 293 2.46 -10.52 -5.77
C ALA A 293 1.35 -9.89 -4.92
N GLN A 294 1.21 -10.28 -3.65
CA GLN A 294 0.26 -9.66 -2.72
C GLN A 294 0.59 -8.18 -2.46
N GLN A 295 1.86 -7.84 -2.23
CA GLN A 295 2.27 -6.45 -2.06
C GLN A 295 2.02 -5.63 -3.33
N LEU A 296 2.31 -6.22 -4.49
CA LEU A 296 2.12 -5.61 -5.81
C LEU A 296 0.64 -5.37 -6.17
N ARG A 297 -0.29 -6.19 -5.68
CA ARG A 297 -1.74 -5.96 -5.82
C ARG A 297 -2.17 -4.62 -5.24
N GLY A 298 -1.64 -4.27 -4.06
CA GLY A 298 -1.86 -2.98 -3.46
C GLY A 298 -1.41 -1.88 -4.41
N LEU A 299 -0.11 -1.91 -4.78
CA LEU A 299 0.47 -0.92 -5.68
C LEU A 299 -0.33 -0.73 -6.98
N SER A 300 -0.71 -1.82 -7.64
CA SER A 300 -1.50 -1.78 -8.88
C SER A 300 -2.88 -1.15 -8.69
N SER A 301 -3.57 -1.47 -7.58
CA SER A 301 -4.86 -0.86 -7.23
C SER A 301 -4.74 0.66 -7.07
N MET A 302 -3.71 1.12 -6.36
CA MET A 302 -3.46 2.56 -6.17
C MET A 302 -3.13 3.27 -7.48
N LEU A 303 -2.23 2.71 -8.30
CA LEU A 303 -1.88 3.29 -9.59
C LEU A 303 -3.09 3.37 -10.53
N SER A 304 -3.89 2.30 -10.58
CA SER A 304 -5.09 2.26 -11.41
C SER A 304 -6.13 3.30 -10.98
N ARG A 305 -6.37 3.44 -9.67
CA ARG A 305 -7.27 4.48 -9.12
C ARG A 305 -6.78 5.89 -9.38
N ALA A 306 -5.46 6.08 -9.34
CA ALA A 306 -4.86 7.36 -9.66
C ALA A 306 -4.91 7.69 -11.17
N GLY A 307 -5.36 6.76 -12.03
CA GLY A 307 -5.52 6.95 -13.47
C GLY A 307 -4.44 6.31 -14.34
N PHE A 308 -3.50 5.58 -13.74
CA PHE A 308 -2.29 5.02 -14.38
C PHE A 308 -2.48 3.57 -14.82
N SER A 309 -3.65 3.24 -15.37
CA SER A 309 -3.92 1.93 -15.95
C SER A 309 -3.40 1.84 -17.39
N ALA A 310 -2.95 0.66 -17.81
CA ALA A 310 -2.62 0.36 -19.21
C ALA A 310 -3.82 0.64 -20.16
N ALA A 311 -5.06 0.58 -19.65
CA ALA A 311 -6.28 0.88 -20.41
C ALA A 311 -6.59 2.39 -20.54
N SER A 312 -5.89 3.26 -19.79
CA SER A 312 -6.12 4.71 -19.74
C SER A 312 -5.65 5.44 -21.02
N LYS A 313 -4.95 4.76 -21.94
CA LYS A 313 -4.65 5.27 -23.29
C LYS A 313 -5.88 5.20 -24.20
N ARG A 314 -6.93 5.95 -23.88
CA ARG A 314 -7.76 6.59 -24.92
C ARG A 314 -7.54 8.09 -24.80
N PRO A 315 -6.88 8.73 -25.77
CA PRO A 315 -6.86 10.19 -25.80
C PRO A 315 -8.30 10.66 -25.91
N ILE A 316 -8.71 11.57 -25.02
CA ILE A 316 -9.82 12.47 -25.31
C ILE A 316 -9.34 13.31 -26.49
N MET A 317 -9.54 12.79 -27.71
CA MET A 317 -9.55 13.64 -28.90
C MET A 317 -10.69 14.61 -28.68
N GLN A 318 -10.35 15.84 -28.28
CA GLN A 318 -11.22 16.97 -28.44
C GLN A 318 -11.65 17.00 -29.92
N SER A 319 -12.89 16.57 -30.15
CA SER A 319 -13.60 16.79 -31.39
C SER A 319 -13.85 18.29 -31.52
N LYS A 320 -12.84 19.04 -31.97
CA LYS A 320 -13.09 20.23 -32.77
C LYS A 320 -13.45 19.76 -34.18
N ARG A 321 -14.73 19.38 -34.33
CA ARG A 321 -15.43 19.47 -35.62
C ARG A 321 -16.43 20.62 -35.49
N GLY A 322 -16.40 21.46 -36.51
CA GLY A 322 -16.84 22.84 -36.44
C GLY A 322 -18.35 23.04 -36.31
N LEU A 323 -18.65 24.24 -35.85
CA LEU A 323 -19.37 25.28 -36.58
C LEU A 323 -18.81 26.63 -36.11
#